data_AF-A0A624WG04-F1
#
_entry.id   AF-A0A624WG04-F1
#
_cell.length_a   1.000
_cell.length_b   1.000
_cell.length_c   1.000
_cell.angle_alpha   90.00
_cell.angle_beta   90.00
_cell.angle_gamma   90.00
#
_symmetry.space_group_name_H-M   'P 1'
#
loop_
_entity.id
_entity.type
_entity.pdbx_description
1 polymer ?
#
loop_
_entity_poly.entity_id
_entity_poly.type
_entity_poly.pdbx_seq_one_letter_code
_entity_poly.pdbx_strand_id
1 'polypeptide(L)'
;MKRDRIDLRINDTFLAGEIDYRLHEQPIRRSQPDGLKTLVFLETIFTASTLTRYKDKLHFIKAEIARQKHPELLRLLKESESELKQFYEVTKKETATIPFYQTIYKHLDEKNHILPVQVLISPVAMTFISIIALTDNLVKQLRIQQLSGHISKKHFYQQRSLILKKFSNLRTAVFSIENRHKELIRQAEKNT
;
A
#
# COMPACT_ATOMS: atom_id res chain seq x y z
N MET A 1 14.20 8.28 15.44
CA MET A 1 13.11 8.63 14.50
C MET A 1 11.78 8.51 15.21
N LYS A 2 10.79 9.30 14.81
CA LYS A 2 9.48 9.38 15.48
C LYS A 2 8.47 8.47 14.78
N ARG A 3 7.74 7.65 15.56
CA ARG A 3 6.51 7.02 15.10
C ARG A 3 5.38 8.04 15.25
N ASP A 4 4.56 8.19 14.23
CA ASP A 4 3.36 9.02 14.29
C ASP A 4 2.13 8.20 13.93
N ARG A 5 0.98 8.66 14.40
CA ARG A 5 -0.31 8.10 14.02
C ARG A 5 -0.80 8.84 12.78
N ILE A 6 -1.06 8.09 11.71
CA ILE A 6 -1.67 8.60 10.48
C ILE A 6 -3.07 8.01 10.38
N ASP A 7 -4.07 8.87 10.29
CA ASP A 7 -5.46 8.46 10.08
C ASP A 7 -5.72 8.34 8.57
N LEU A 8 -5.75 7.11 8.07
CA LEU A 8 -6.07 6.82 6.67
C LEU A 8 -7.59 6.86 6.49
N ARG A 9 -8.05 7.59 5.47
CA ARG A 9 -9.46 7.63 5.10
C ARG A 9 -9.65 6.76 3.87
N ILE A 10 -10.47 5.72 4.00
CA ILE A 10 -10.69 4.73 2.94
C ILE A 10 -12.18 4.55 2.72
N ASN A 11 -12.62 4.72 1.48
CA ASN A 11 -14.00 4.52 1.09
C ASN A 11 -14.30 3.07 0.72
N ASP A 12 -13.35 2.41 0.07
CA ASP A 12 -13.54 1.06 -0.43
C ASP A 12 -13.42 0.02 0.68
N THR A 13 -14.52 -0.68 0.99
CA THR A 13 -14.59 -1.66 2.09
C THR A 13 -13.60 -2.82 1.91
N PHE A 14 -13.31 -3.25 0.68
CA PHE A 14 -12.33 -4.32 0.45
C PHE A 14 -10.92 -3.82 0.75
N LEU A 15 -10.55 -2.64 0.24
CA LEU A 15 -9.26 -2.04 0.54
C LEU A 15 -9.10 -1.74 2.03
N ALA A 16 -10.17 -1.32 2.72
CA ALA A 16 -10.18 -1.15 4.17
C ALA A 16 -9.92 -2.48 4.89
N GLY A 17 -10.58 -3.57 4.49
CA GLY A 17 -10.37 -4.91 5.06
C GLY A 17 -8.99 -5.51 4.80
N GLU A 18 -8.33 -5.11 3.70
CA GLU A 18 -6.95 -5.49 3.39
C GLU A 18 -5.90 -4.79 4.27
N ILE A 19 -6.30 -3.74 4.99
CA ILE A 19 -5.45 -2.94 5.89
C ILE A 19 -5.85 -3.17 7.35
N ASP A 20 -7.14 -3.30 7.64
CA ASP A 20 -7.64 -3.68 8.96
C ASP A 20 -8.48 -4.97 8.84
N TYR A 21 -7.84 -6.09 9.18
CA TYR A 21 -8.45 -7.42 9.15
C TYR A 21 -9.72 -7.52 10.02
N ARG A 22 -9.92 -6.60 10.98
CA ARG A 22 -11.11 -6.56 11.86
C ARG A 22 -12.39 -6.22 11.10
N LEU A 23 -12.31 -5.70 9.88
CA LEU A 23 -13.47 -5.43 9.03
C LEU A 23 -13.97 -6.66 8.25
N HIS A 24 -13.34 -7.83 8.42
CA HIS A 24 -13.82 -9.10 7.91
C HIS A 24 -14.42 -9.97 9.02
N GLU A 25 -15.73 -10.14 9.03
CA GLU A 25 -16.43 -11.21 9.79
C GLU A 25 -16.28 -12.59 9.11
N GLN A 26 -15.63 -12.68 7.95
CA GLN A 26 -15.46 -13.93 7.21
C GLN A 26 -14.01 -14.40 7.17
N PRO A 27 -13.75 -15.72 7.31
CA PRO A 27 -12.41 -16.27 7.23
C PRO A 27 -11.91 -16.17 5.78
N ILE A 28 -11.11 -15.13 5.48
CA ILE A 28 -10.42 -15.06 4.19
C ILE A 28 -9.34 -16.15 4.15
N ARG A 29 -9.69 -17.28 3.54
CA ARG A 29 -8.72 -18.27 3.06
C ARG A 29 -7.96 -17.68 1.86
N ARG A 30 -6.86 -16.97 2.09
CA ARG A 30 -5.73 -16.84 1.15
C ARG A 30 -4.53 -16.20 1.84
N SER A 31 -3.35 -16.79 1.62
CA SER A 31 -2.05 -16.43 2.21
C SER A 31 -1.43 -15.16 1.61
N GLN A 32 -2.24 -14.13 1.33
CA GLN A 32 -1.69 -12.85 0.87
C GLN A 32 -1.20 -12.01 2.07
N PRO A 33 -0.11 -11.25 1.92
CA PRO A 33 0.42 -10.43 3.01
C PRO A 33 -0.51 -9.24 3.26
N ASP A 34 -1.04 -9.15 4.48
CA ASP A 34 -1.81 -8.01 4.99
C ASP A 34 -1.05 -6.68 4.77
N GLY A 35 -1.76 -5.60 4.46
CA GLY A 35 -1.20 -4.25 4.28
C GLY A 35 -0.40 -3.77 5.50
N LEU A 36 -0.83 -4.09 6.73
CA LEU A 36 -0.09 -3.75 7.95
C LEU A 36 1.20 -4.54 8.08
N LYS A 37 1.18 -5.84 7.77
CA LYS A 37 2.39 -6.68 7.79
C LYS A 37 3.41 -6.19 6.77
N THR A 38 2.93 -5.83 5.59
CA THR A 38 3.74 -5.20 4.54
C THR A 38 4.41 -3.93 5.05
N LEU A 39 3.65 -3.04 5.69
CA LEU A 39 4.17 -1.80 6.26
C LEU A 39 5.24 -2.05 7.33
N VAL A 40 4.98 -2.96 8.28
CA VAL A 40 5.96 -3.33 9.32
C VAL A 40 7.27 -3.85 8.73
N PHE A 41 7.20 -4.66 7.67
CA PHE A 41 8.39 -5.14 6.98
C PHE A 41 9.18 -3.98 6.35
N LEU A 42 8.50 -3.06 5.65
CA LEU A 42 9.13 -1.87 5.07
C LEU A 42 9.83 -1.02 6.13
N GLU A 43 9.20 -0.79 7.28
CA GLU A 43 9.79 -0.07 8.41
C GLU A 43 11.02 -0.78 8.98
N THR A 44 10.95 -2.11 9.07
CA THR A 44 12.05 -2.94 9.59
C THR A 44 13.28 -2.84 8.69
N ILE A 45 13.11 -2.99 7.37
CA ILE A 45 14.20 -2.86 6.41
C ILE A 45 14.79 -1.45 6.44
N PHE A 46 13.93 -0.42 6.44
CA PHE A 46 14.38 0.96 6.52
C PHE A 46 15.22 1.18 7.79
N THR A 47 14.69 0.81 8.95
CA THR A 47 15.37 0.99 10.24
C THR A 47 16.72 0.29 10.24
N ALA A 48 16.76 -0.98 9.84
CA ALA A 48 17.99 -1.77 9.77
C ALA A 48 19.02 -1.17 8.79
N SER A 49 18.57 -0.63 7.65
CA SER A 49 19.45 -0.03 6.65
C SER A 49 20.15 1.25 7.15
N THR A 50 19.51 1.97 8.08
CA THR A 50 20.03 3.23 8.64
C THR A 50 20.93 3.05 9.86
N LEU A 51 21.08 1.83 10.38
CA LEU A 51 21.92 1.55 11.54
C LEU A 51 23.40 1.86 11.23
N THR A 52 24.10 2.43 12.19
CA THR A 52 25.55 2.71 12.09
C THR A 52 26.37 2.00 13.17
N ARG A 53 25.72 1.47 14.20
CA ARG A 53 26.34 0.75 15.32
C ARG A 53 25.77 -0.65 15.41
N TYR A 54 26.66 -1.64 15.59
CA TYR A 54 26.31 -3.05 15.62
C TYR A 54 26.74 -3.67 16.94
N LYS A 55 25.93 -4.61 17.44
CA LYS A 55 26.17 -5.28 18.73
C LYS A 55 27.09 -6.48 18.54
N ASP A 56 26.92 -7.17 17.42
CA ASP A 56 27.61 -8.40 17.06
C ASP A 56 27.67 -8.53 15.53
N LYS A 57 28.38 -9.56 15.06
CA LYS A 57 28.54 -9.86 13.63
C LYS A 57 27.20 -10.11 12.93
N LEU A 58 26.25 -10.76 13.60
CA LEU A 58 24.95 -11.06 13.01
C LEU A 58 24.11 -9.79 12.81
N HIS A 59 24.17 -8.87 13.77
CA HIS A 59 23.52 -7.57 13.70
C HIS A 59 24.10 -6.73 12.55
N PHE A 60 25.41 -6.76 12.35
CA PHE A 60 26.06 -6.15 11.18
C PHE A 60 25.54 -6.75 9.87
N ILE A 61 25.51 -8.08 9.75
CA ILE A 61 25.05 -8.74 8.51
C ILE A 61 23.58 -8.40 8.20
N LYS A 62 22.71 -8.42 9.21
CA LYS A 62 21.30 -8.02 9.06
C LYS A 62 21.17 -6.60 8.52
N ALA A 63 21.97 -5.67 9.01
CA ALA A 63 22.00 -4.29 8.53
C ALA A 63 22.51 -4.18 7.09
N GLU A 64 23.59 -4.90 6.72
CA GLU A 64 24.11 -4.89 5.34
C GLU A 64 23.10 -5.46 4.34
N ILE A 65 22.46 -6.58 4.65
CA ILE A 65 21.41 -7.15 3.78
C ILE A 65 20.25 -6.15 3.65
N ALA A 66 19.86 -5.48 4.73
CA ALA A 66 18.81 -4.46 4.68
C ALA A 66 19.21 -3.28 3.78
N ARG A 67 20.47 -2.82 3.79
CA ARG A 67 20.96 -1.77 2.89
C ARG A 67 20.91 -2.16 1.42
N GLN A 68 21.13 -3.44 1.11
CA GLN A 68 21.00 -3.94 -0.25
C GLN A 68 19.53 -3.98 -0.70
N LYS A 69 18.61 -4.35 0.21
CA LYS A 69 17.18 -4.51 -0.10
C LYS A 69 16.39 -3.21 -0.07
N HIS A 70 16.82 -2.23 0.70
CA HIS A 70 16.10 -0.96 0.84
C HIS A 70 15.94 -0.20 -0.50
N PRO A 71 16.98 -0.01 -1.33
CA PRO A 71 16.84 0.63 -2.65
C PRO A 71 15.92 -0.14 -3.60
N GLU A 72 15.99 -1.49 -3.58
CA GLU A 72 15.12 -2.37 -4.38
C GLU A 72 13.64 -2.15 -4.03
N LEU A 73 13.31 -2.11 -2.74
CA LEU A 73 11.95 -1.84 -2.25
C LEU A 73 11.48 -0.43 -2.60
N LEU A 74 12.33 0.59 -2.39
CA LEU A 74 11.96 1.96 -2.68
C LEU A 74 11.69 2.18 -4.17
N ARG A 75 12.49 1.55 -5.05
CA ARG A 75 12.25 1.58 -6.49
C ARG A 75 10.92 0.93 -6.85
N LEU A 76 10.66 -0.29 -6.37
CA LEU A 76 9.41 -1.02 -6.61
C LEU A 76 8.17 -0.20 -6.20
N LEU A 77 8.23 0.43 -5.02
CA LEU A 77 7.15 1.29 -4.52
C LEU A 77 6.96 2.52 -5.41
N LYS A 78 8.03 3.23 -5.77
CA LYS A 78 7.93 4.42 -6.63
C LYS A 78 7.42 4.11 -8.03
N GLU A 79 7.84 2.99 -8.63
CA GLU A 79 7.35 2.53 -9.92
C GLU A 79 5.84 2.25 -9.86
N SER A 80 5.39 1.53 -8.82
CA SER A 80 3.96 1.23 -8.61
C SER A 80 3.14 2.49 -8.34
N GLU A 81 3.68 3.43 -7.56
CA GLU A 81 3.04 4.72 -7.29
C GLU A 81 2.91 5.54 -8.59
N SER A 82 3.95 5.59 -9.40
CA SER A 82 3.96 6.31 -10.68
C SER A 82 2.93 5.74 -11.65
N GLU A 83 2.83 4.41 -11.76
CA GLU A 83 1.84 3.74 -12.60
C GLU A 83 0.41 4.10 -12.16
N LEU A 84 0.12 4.04 -10.85
CA LEU A 84 -1.19 4.40 -10.31
C LEU A 84 -1.50 5.89 -10.47
N LYS A 85 -0.50 6.78 -10.31
CA LYS A 85 -0.66 8.22 -10.52
C LYS A 85 -1.07 8.55 -11.95
N GLN A 86 -0.47 7.90 -12.94
CA GLN A 86 -0.85 8.09 -14.35
C GLN A 86 -2.32 7.72 -14.57
N PHE A 87 -2.75 6.58 -14.02
CA PHE A 87 -4.16 6.16 -14.11
C PHE A 87 -5.09 7.15 -13.40
N TYR A 88 -4.68 7.61 -12.21
CA TYR A 88 -5.44 8.56 -11.41
C TYR A 88 -5.65 9.89 -12.14
N GLU A 89 -4.60 10.45 -12.76
CA GLU A 89 -4.73 11.72 -13.47
C GLU A 89 -5.68 11.63 -14.67
N VAL A 90 -5.72 10.49 -15.37
CA VAL A 90 -6.69 10.26 -16.46
C VAL A 90 -8.11 10.20 -15.90
N THR A 91 -8.37 9.32 -14.93
CA THR A 91 -9.71 9.15 -14.34
C THR A 91 -10.21 10.43 -13.65
N LYS A 92 -9.32 11.19 -13.03
CA LYS A 92 -9.62 12.49 -12.40
C LYS A 92 -10.05 13.52 -13.44
N LYS A 93 -9.32 13.62 -14.57
CA LYS A 93 -9.69 14.53 -15.67
C LYS A 93 -11.06 14.19 -16.24
N GLU A 94 -11.33 12.90 -16.47
CA GLU A 94 -12.65 12.44 -16.94
C GLU A 94 -13.75 12.73 -15.92
N THR A 95 -13.48 12.56 -14.62
CA THR A 95 -14.49 12.84 -13.59
C THR A 95 -14.78 14.33 -13.47
N ALA A 96 -13.78 15.18 -13.70
CA ALA A 96 -13.92 16.63 -13.63
C ALA A 96 -14.81 17.22 -14.74
N THR A 97 -15.06 16.50 -15.84
CA THR A 97 -16.00 16.94 -16.90
C THR A 97 -17.46 16.72 -16.53
N ILE A 98 -17.73 15.93 -15.48
CA ILE A 98 -19.08 15.56 -15.07
C ILE A 98 -19.73 16.73 -14.30
N PRO A 99 -20.91 17.21 -14.71
CA PRO A 99 -21.64 18.23 -13.95
C PRO A 99 -21.89 17.80 -12.50
N PHE A 100 -21.66 18.70 -11.56
CA PHE A 100 -21.90 18.49 -10.12
C PHE A 100 -21.13 17.30 -9.49
N TYR A 101 -20.04 16.82 -10.11
CA TYR A 101 -19.24 15.70 -9.57
C TYR A 101 -18.78 15.93 -8.13
N GLN A 102 -18.54 17.19 -7.74
CA GLN A 102 -18.11 17.57 -6.39
C GLN A 102 -19.16 17.24 -5.32
N THR A 103 -20.44 17.33 -5.64
CA THR A 103 -21.53 16.98 -4.71
C THR A 103 -21.54 15.47 -4.45
N ILE A 104 -21.37 14.67 -5.51
CA ILE A 104 -21.26 13.21 -5.40
C ILE A 104 -19.99 12.83 -4.63
N TYR A 105 -18.87 13.51 -4.91
CA TYR A 105 -17.60 13.30 -4.22
C TYR A 105 -17.73 13.51 -2.71
N LYS A 106 -18.40 14.60 -2.28
CA LYS A 106 -18.66 14.90 -0.87
C LYS A 106 -19.53 13.83 -0.20
N HIS A 107 -20.61 13.41 -0.86
CA HIS A 107 -21.46 12.34 -0.32
C HIS A 107 -20.71 11.01 -0.17
N LEU A 108 -19.77 10.72 -1.08
CA LEU A 108 -18.90 9.55 -0.92
C LEU A 108 -17.95 9.73 0.27
N ASP A 109 -17.40 10.94 0.54
CA ASP A 109 -16.53 11.17 1.71
C ASP A 109 -17.19 10.88 3.05
N GLU A 110 -18.49 11.11 3.17
CA GLU A 110 -19.26 10.79 4.38
C GLU A 110 -19.21 9.30 4.73
N LYS A 111 -18.90 8.44 3.76
CA LYS A 111 -18.80 6.98 3.92
C LYS A 111 -17.38 6.49 4.20
N ASN A 112 -16.41 7.39 4.36
CA ASN A 112 -15.03 7.00 4.61
C ASN A 112 -14.88 6.33 5.99
N HIS A 113 -14.23 5.18 5.99
CA HIS A 113 -13.70 4.56 7.20
C HIS A 113 -12.38 5.23 7.58
N ILE A 114 -12.24 5.62 8.85
CA ILE A 114 -11.00 6.17 9.38
C ILE A 114 -10.21 5.03 10.04
N LEU A 115 -9.08 4.69 9.45
CA LEU A 115 -8.16 3.66 9.94
C LEU A 115 -6.91 4.30 10.52
N PRO A 116 -6.74 4.31 11.86
CA PRO A 116 -5.54 4.84 12.49
C PRO A 116 -4.38 3.87 12.34
N VAL A 117 -3.34 4.27 11.60
CA VAL A 117 -2.13 3.48 11.40
C VAL A 117 -0.97 4.14 12.14
N GLN A 118 -0.38 3.41 13.09
CA GLN A 118 0.85 3.86 13.74
C GLN A 118 2.05 3.46 12.89
N VAL A 119 2.79 4.43 12.37
CA VAL A 119 3.83 4.21 11.36
C VAL A 119 5.10 4.97 11.68
N LEU A 120 6.25 4.39 11.32
CA LEU A 120 7.53 5.10 11.28
C LEU A 120 7.57 5.97 10.02
N ILE A 121 7.64 7.30 10.19
CA ILE A 121 7.75 8.24 9.07
C ILE A 121 9.08 8.00 8.34
N SER A 122 8.99 7.31 7.20
CA SER A 122 10.12 6.92 6.36
C SER A 122 9.69 6.91 4.89
N PRO A 123 10.62 7.08 3.93
CA PRO A 123 10.27 7.14 2.51
C PRO A 123 9.45 5.92 2.04
N VAL A 124 9.85 4.71 2.44
CA VAL A 124 9.16 3.47 2.05
C VAL A 124 7.75 3.36 2.65
N ALA A 125 7.60 3.72 3.93
CA ALA A 125 6.31 3.68 4.60
C ALA A 125 5.34 4.74 4.03
N MET A 126 5.81 5.97 3.84
CA MET A 126 5.00 7.05 3.27
C MET A 126 4.62 6.79 1.82
N THR A 127 5.52 6.22 1.01
CA THR A 127 5.20 5.84 -0.38
C THR A 127 4.14 4.75 -0.41
N PHE A 128 4.22 3.75 0.47
CA PHE A 128 3.20 2.71 0.55
C PHE A 128 1.83 3.24 1.00
N ILE A 129 1.81 4.16 1.97
CA ILE A 129 0.58 4.87 2.39
C ILE A 129 0.00 5.71 1.25
N SER A 130 0.86 6.42 0.50
CA SER A 130 0.44 7.18 -0.69
C SER A 130 -0.23 6.27 -1.73
N ILE A 131 0.33 5.09 -1.98
CA ILE A 131 -0.25 4.08 -2.88
C ILE A 131 -1.63 3.62 -2.41
N ILE A 132 -1.81 3.37 -1.11
CA ILE A 132 -3.11 3.02 -0.53
C ILE A 132 -4.12 4.13 -0.81
N ALA A 133 -3.77 5.38 -0.49
CA ALA A 133 -4.65 6.53 -0.70
C ALA A 133 -4.97 6.77 -2.19
N LEU A 134 -4.00 6.57 -3.08
CA LEU A 134 -4.21 6.67 -4.53
C LEU A 134 -5.16 5.59 -5.04
N THR A 135 -5.01 4.35 -4.55
CA THR A 135 -5.86 3.22 -4.90
C THR A 135 -7.32 3.51 -4.50
N ASP A 136 -7.55 4.00 -3.29
CA ASP A 136 -8.90 4.37 -2.83
C ASP A 136 -9.48 5.52 -3.66
N ASN A 137 -8.69 6.60 -3.85
CA ASN A 137 -9.13 7.75 -4.62
C ASN A 137 -9.49 7.38 -6.07
N LEU A 138 -8.74 6.49 -6.71
CA LEU A 138 -9.07 5.95 -8.03
C LEU A 138 -10.43 5.27 -8.06
N VAL A 139 -10.68 4.36 -7.11
CA VAL A 139 -11.97 3.68 -6.99
C VAL A 139 -13.09 4.68 -6.74
N LYS A 140 -12.84 5.71 -5.92
CA LYS A 140 -13.80 6.77 -5.66
C LYS A 140 -14.14 7.60 -6.90
N GLN A 141 -13.14 7.98 -7.71
CA GLN A 141 -13.39 8.69 -8.98
C GLN A 141 -14.25 7.82 -9.93
N LEU A 142 -13.90 6.54 -10.10
CA LEU A 142 -14.69 5.60 -10.90
C LEU A 142 -16.12 5.46 -10.36
N ARG A 143 -16.29 5.47 -9.03
CA ARG A 143 -17.61 5.41 -8.42
C ARG A 143 -18.45 6.64 -8.76
N ILE A 144 -17.85 7.83 -8.81
CA ILE A 144 -18.53 9.07 -9.23
C ILE A 144 -18.97 8.95 -10.68
N GLN A 145 -18.07 8.53 -11.58
CA GLN A 145 -18.40 8.30 -12.99
C GLN A 145 -19.58 7.31 -13.12
N GLN A 146 -19.61 6.26 -12.31
CA GLN A 146 -20.69 5.27 -12.31
C GLN A 146 -22.01 5.83 -11.80
N LEU A 147 -22.00 6.56 -10.68
CA LEU A 147 -23.20 7.17 -10.10
C LEU A 147 -23.78 8.26 -10.99
N SER A 148 -22.95 8.89 -11.80
CA SER A 148 -23.34 9.92 -12.77
C SER A 148 -23.77 9.34 -14.14
N GLY A 149 -23.81 8.01 -14.27
CA GLY A 149 -24.20 7.33 -15.52
C GLY A 149 -23.16 7.38 -16.65
N HIS A 150 -21.98 7.97 -16.43
CA HIS A 150 -20.90 8.03 -17.42
C HIS A 150 -20.31 6.66 -17.74
N ILE A 151 -20.24 5.77 -16.75
CA ILE A 151 -19.82 4.38 -16.94
C ILE A 151 -20.87 3.42 -16.38
N SER A 152 -20.97 2.24 -16.97
CA SER A 152 -21.84 1.19 -16.47
C SER A 152 -21.33 0.61 -15.14
N LYS A 153 -22.24 0.04 -14.34
CA LYS A 153 -21.89 -0.72 -13.13
C LYS A 153 -20.91 -1.85 -13.42
N LYS A 154 -21.05 -2.54 -14.56
CA LYS A 154 -20.13 -3.59 -15.01
C LYS A 154 -18.71 -3.04 -15.22
N HIS A 155 -18.61 -1.91 -15.92
CA HIS A 155 -17.32 -1.26 -16.18
C HIS A 155 -16.63 -0.84 -14.87
N PHE A 156 -17.38 -0.24 -13.95
CA PHE A 156 -16.87 0.12 -12.63
C PHE A 156 -16.21 -1.08 -11.91
N TYR A 157 -16.90 -2.22 -11.80
CA TYR A 157 -16.33 -3.38 -11.10
C TYR A 157 -15.14 -3.99 -11.82
N GLN A 158 -15.11 -3.95 -13.16
CA GLN A 158 -13.95 -4.40 -13.94
C GLN A 158 -12.72 -3.52 -13.65
N GLN A 159 -12.86 -2.20 -13.68
CA GLN A 159 -11.77 -1.26 -13.39
C GLN A 159 -11.32 -1.34 -11.94
N ARG A 160 -12.27 -1.41 -10.99
CA ARG A 160 -11.97 -1.61 -9.56
C ARG A 160 -11.16 -2.87 -9.33
N SER A 161 -11.54 -3.99 -9.97
CA SER A 161 -10.80 -5.25 -9.87
C SER A 161 -9.37 -5.13 -10.42
N LEU A 162 -9.19 -4.43 -11.54
CA LEU A 162 -7.88 -4.18 -12.13
C LEU A 162 -6.98 -3.35 -11.21
N ILE A 163 -7.51 -2.28 -10.61
CA ILE A 163 -6.79 -1.43 -9.64
C ILE A 163 -6.39 -2.24 -8.40
N LEU A 164 -7.34 -2.96 -7.79
CA LEU A 164 -7.06 -3.77 -6.60
C LEU A 164 -6.06 -4.90 -6.88
N LYS A 165 -6.07 -5.46 -8.09
CA LYS A 165 -5.07 -6.45 -8.52
C LYS A 165 -3.68 -5.84 -8.60
N LYS A 166 -3.51 -4.60 -9.09
CA LYS A 166 -2.21 -3.90 -9.08
C LYS A 166 -1.69 -3.72 -7.66
N PHE A 167 -2.54 -3.28 -6.74
CA PHE A 167 -2.19 -3.17 -5.32
C PHE A 167 -1.80 -4.51 -4.69
N SER A 168 -2.55 -5.59 -4.97
CA SER A 168 -2.24 -6.95 -4.50
C SER A 168 -0.91 -7.48 -5.06
N ASN A 169 -0.62 -7.21 -6.34
CA ASN A 169 0.64 -7.59 -6.98
C ASN A 169 1.84 -6.91 -6.32
N LEU A 170 1.73 -5.61 -5.99
CA LEU A 170 2.78 -4.90 -5.25
C LEU A 170 3.08 -5.58 -3.91
N ARG A 171 2.05 -5.88 -3.11
CA ARG A 171 2.25 -6.57 -1.82
C ARG A 171 2.89 -7.94 -1.99
N THR A 172 2.50 -8.68 -3.03
CA THR A 172 3.09 -9.98 -3.36
C THR A 172 4.58 -9.84 -3.73
N ALA A 173 4.95 -8.80 -4.48
CA ALA A 173 6.33 -8.50 -4.82
C ALA A 173 7.16 -8.12 -3.57
N VAL A 174 6.61 -7.29 -2.68
CA VAL A 174 7.27 -6.96 -1.40
C VAL A 174 7.47 -8.20 -0.54
N PHE A 175 6.48 -9.09 -0.47
CA PHE A 175 6.60 -10.35 0.26
C PHE A 175 7.64 -11.31 -0.33
N SER A 176 7.79 -11.34 -1.65
CA SER A 176 8.90 -12.08 -2.29
C SER A 176 10.26 -11.55 -1.84
N ILE A 177 10.41 -10.21 -1.76
CA ILE A 177 11.62 -9.57 -1.24
C ILE A 177 11.83 -9.90 0.24
N GLU A 178 10.78 -9.93 1.05
CA GLU A 178 10.83 -10.35 2.45
C GLU A 178 11.34 -11.79 2.61
N ASN A 179 10.81 -12.73 1.83
CA ASN A 179 11.26 -14.12 1.88
C ASN A 179 12.73 -14.25 1.49
N ARG A 180 13.16 -13.55 0.43
CA ARG A 180 14.56 -13.51 0.02
C ARG A 180 15.45 -12.88 1.11
N HIS A 181 14.99 -11.82 1.76
CA HIS A 181 15.71 -11.19 2.87
C HIS A 181 15.91 -12.16 4.05
N LYS A 182 14.85 -12.87 4.46
CA LYS A 182 14.91 -13.89 5.52
C LYS A 182 15.85 -15.04 5.16
N GLU A 183 15.84 -15.49 3.91
CA GLU A 183 16.72 -16.57 3.45
C GLU A 183 18.21 -16.16 3.50
N LEU A 184 18.54 -14.94 3.06
CA LEU A 184 19.91 -14.42 3.15
C LEU A 184 20.40 -14.33 4.60
N ILE A 185 19.53 -13.92 5.52
CA ILE A 185 19.85 -13.89 6.95
C ILE A 185 20.12 -15.30 7.47
N ARG A 186 19.27 -16.28 7.16
CA ARG A 186 19.44 -17.68 7.60
C ARG A 186 20.73 -18.29 7.08
N GLN A 187 21.09 -18.01 5.83
CA GLN A 187 22.36 -18.47 5.25
C GLN A 187 23.56 -17.86 5.98
N ALA A 188 23.50 -16.57 6.31
CA ALA A 188 24.53 -15.93 7.10
C ALA A 188 24.64 -16.47 8.53
N GLU A 189 23.51 -16.79 9.16
CA GLU A 189 23.46 -17.41 10.50
C GLU A 189 24.09 -18.80 10.52
N LYS A 190 23.96 -19.59 9.44
CA LYS A 190 24.62 -20.91 9.34
C LYS A 190 26.13 -20.83 9.14
N ASN A 191 26.63 -19.72 8.61
CA ASN A 191 28.03 -19.50 8.27
C ASN A 191 28.80 -18.69 9.33
N THR A 192 28.16 -18.36 10.46
CA THR A 192 28.71 -17.57 11.55
C THR A 192 28.82 -18.40 12.81
#